data_AF-A0AAV9B143-F1
#
_entry.id   AF-A0AAV9B143-F1
#
_cell.length_a   1.000
_cell.length_b   1.000
_cell.length_c   1.000
_cell.angle_alpha   90.00
_cell.angle_beta   90.00
_cell.angle_gamma   90.00
#
_symmetry.space_group_name_H-M   'P 1'
#
loop_
_entity.id
_entity.type
_entity.pdbx_description
1 polymer ?
#
loop_
_entity_poly.entity_id
_entity_poly.type
_entity_poly.pdbx_seq_one_letter_code
_entity_poly.pdbx_strand_id
1 'polypeptide(L)'
;MESMKNKLFCVLAILLIASIATFDKANGAGECGGTPADILAMRLAPCAMASQDPQAAVNPRCCQEVKRMGQNPSCLCAVLLSDTAKSAGVKPEVAITIPKRCNIADRPVGYRCGGHELYTALKRPWE
;
A
#
# COMPACT_ATOMS: atom_id res chain seq x y z
N MET A 1 3.02 -16.07 -53.21
CA MET A 1 3.07 -14.79 -52.47
C MET A 1 2.07 -14.72 -51.30
N GLU A 2 0.94 -15.44 -51.35
CA GLU A 2 -0.08 -15.47 -50.27
C GLU A 2 0.41 -16.07 -48.94
N SER A 3 1.23 -17.12 -48.97
CA SER A 3 1.75 -17.77 -47.74
C SER A 3 2.64 -16.84 -46.90
N MET A 4 3.30 -15.87 -47.53
CA MET A 4 4.12 -14.86 -46.86
C MET A 4 3.28 -13.73 -46.26
N LYS A 5 2.08 -13.47 -46.78
CA LYS A 5 1.18 -12.48 -46.20
C LYS A 5 0.56 -12.98 -44.89
N ASN A 6 0.17 -14.25 -44.83
CA ASN A 6 -0.42 -14.85 -43.63
C ASN A 6 0.60 -15.01 -42.50
N LYS A 7 1.85 -15.39 -42.79
CA LYS A 7 2.90 -15.46 -41.77
C LYS A 7 3.24 -14.08 -41.20
N LEU A 8 3.33 -13.06 -42.06
CA LEU A 8 3.58 -11.68 -41.63
C LEU A 8 2.42 -11.13 -40.80
N PHE A 9 1.18 -11.43 -41.19
CA PHE A 9 -0.02 -11.03 -40.46
C PHE A 9 -0.12 -11.70 -39.08
N CYS A 10 0.20 -12.99 -38.97
CA CYS A 10 0.26 -13.68 -37.68
C CYS A 10 1.36 -13.10 -36.77
N VAL A 11 2.54 -12.79 -37.32
CA VAL A 11 3.63 -12.18 -36.54
C VAL A 11 3.26 -10.77 -36.07
N LEU A 12 2.64 -9.95 -36.92
CA LEU A 12 2.13 -8.63 -36.56
C LEU A 12 1.03 -8.70 -35.48
N ALA A 13 0.13 -9.66 -35.58
CA ALA A 13 -0.91 -9.87 -34.57
C ALA A 13 -0.31 -10.26 -33.21
N ILE A 14 0.69 -11.16 -33.18
CA ILE A 14 1.38 -11.56 -31.94
C ILE A 14 2.12 -10.37 -31.32
N LEU A 15 2.78 -9.53 -32.13
CA LEU A 15 3.47 -8.33 -31.65
C LEU A 15 2.50 -7.29 -31.07
N LEU A 16 1.30 -7.15 -31.65
CA LEU A 16 0.25 -6.25 -31.13
C LEU A 16 -0.38 -6.76 -29.83
N ILE A 17 -0.37 -8.08 -29.58
CA ILE A 17 -0.85 -8.67 -28.31
C ILE A 17 0.25 -8.60 -27.25
N ALA A 18 1.52 -8.72 -27.64
CA ALA A 18 2.67 -8.66 -26.73
C ALA A 18 2.87 -7.24 -26.14
N SER A 19 2.52 -6.18 -26.87
CA SER A 19 2.62 -4.79 -26.40
C SER A 19 1.62 -4.43 -25.30
N ILE A 20 0.59 -5.24 -25.06
CA ILE A 20 -0.40 -5.04 -23.98
C ILE A 20 0.05 -5.72 -22.66
N ALA A 21 1.07 -6.57 -22.71
CA ALA A 21 1.49 -7.41 -21.57
C ALA A 21 2.77 -6.91 -20.87
N THR A 22 3.32 -5.75 -21.24
CA THR A 22 4.55 -5.23 -20.63
C THR A 22 4.41 -3.79 -20.19
N PHE A 23 3.55 -3.57 -19.19
CA PHE A 23 3.83 -2.57 -18.16
C PHE A 23 4.48 -3.27 -16.96
N ASP A 24 5.60 -3.96 -17.21
CA ASP A 24 6.44 -4.39 -16.11
C ASP A 24 7.13 -3.14 -15.58
N LYS A 25 6.69 -2.71 -14.39
CA LYS A 25 7.19 -1.55 -13.65
C LYS A 25 8.70 -1.49 -13.80
N ALA A 26 9.22 -0.41 -14.40
CA ALA A 26 10.61 -0.04 -14.19
C ALA A 26 10.80 0.07 -12.67
N ASN A 27 11.48 -0.91 -12.06
CA ASN A 27 11.66 -0.99 -10.62
C ASN A 27 12.75 0.01 -10.19
N GLY A 28 12.46 1.30 -10.36
CA GLY A 28 12.98 2.29 -9.43
C GLY A 28 12.52 1.87 -8.05
N ALA A 29 13.43 1.88 -7.08
CA ALA A 29 13.09 1.59 -5.70
C ALA A 29 11.89 2.46 -5.30
N GLY A 30 10.72 1.83 -5.11
CA GLY A 30 9.50 2.55 -4.78
C GLY A 30 9.61 3.20 -3.39
N GLU A 31 8.50 3.69 -2.88
CA GLU A 31 8.38 4.32 -1.56
C GLU A 31 8.89 3.41 -0.42
N CYS A 32 8.86 2.09 -0.66
CA CYS A 32 9.33 1.03 0.22
C CYS A 32 10.70 0.43 -0.18
N GLY A 33 11.48 1.13 -1.00
CA GLY A 33 12.77 0.64 -1.49
C GLY A 33 12.58 -0.49 -2.51
N GLY A 34 13.34 -1.57 -2.35
CA GLY A 34 13.28 -2.74 -3.24
C GLY A 34 12.14 -3.72 -2.95
N THR A 35 11.35 -3.51 -1.90
CA THR A 35 10.23 -4.40 -1.56
C THR A 35 8.91 -3.72 -1.91
N PRO A 36 8.01 -4.37 -2.67
CA PRO A 36 6.71 -3.80 -3.00
C PRO A 36 5.83 -3.65 -1.76
N ALA A 37 5.03 -2.57 -1.73
CA ALA A 37 4.17 -2.23 -0.61
C ALA A 37 3.15 -3.34 -0.26
N ASP A 38 2.59 -4.01 -1.26
CA ASP A 38 1.67 -5.14 -1.06
C ASP A 38 2.28 -6.30 -0.27
N ILE A 39 3.56 -6.60 -0.51
CA ILE A 39 4.25 -7.65 0.26
C ILE A 39 4.50 -7.19 1.70
N LEU A 40 4.81 -5.91 1.90
CA LEU A 40 4.96 -5.35 3.23
C LEU A 40 3.62 -5.27 3.99
N ALA A 41 2.50 -5.04 3.30
CA ALA A 41 1.17 -5.03 3.91
C ALA A 41 0.84 -6.33 4.66
N MET A 42 1.33 -7.48 4.18
CA MET A 42 1.15 -8.75 4.87
C MET A 42 1.77 -8.78 6.29
N ARG A 43 2.82 -7.99 6.56
CA ARG A 43 3.40 -7.87 7.91
C ARG A 43 2.45 -7.20 8.90
N LEU A 44 1.50 -6.41 8.40
CA LEU A 44 0.45 -5.79 9.19
C LEU A 44 -0.75 -6.70 9.41
N ALA A 45 -0.71 -7.98 9.02
CA ALA A 45 -1.77 -8.94 9.34
C ALA A 45 -2.16 -8.95 10.84
N PRO A 46 -1.24 -8.85 11.82
CA PRO A 46 -1.60 -8.74 13.23
C PRO A 46 -2.38 -7.46 13.59
N CYS A 47 -2.40 -6.46 12.70
CA CYS A 47 -3.15 -5.22 12.84
C CYS A 47 -4.56 -5.29 12.27
N ALA A 48 -4.95 -6.35 11.55
CA ALA A 48 -6.18 -6.40 10.78
C ALA A 48 -7.41 -5.97 11.61
N MET A 49 -7.65 -6.58 12.76
CA MET A 49 -8.76 -6.21 13.65
C MET A 49 -8.66 -4.75 14.13
N ALA A 50 -7.47 -4.33 14.57
CA ALA A 50 -7.23 -2.96 15.04
C ALA A 50 -7.37 -1.91 13.94
N SER A 51 -7.22 -2.31 12.68
CA SER A 51 -7.36 -1.45 11.50
C SER A 51 -8.77 -1.39 10.94
N GLN A 52 -9.66 -2.28 11.39
CA GLN A 52 -11.07 -2.36 10.98
C GLN A 52 -12.01 -1.78 12.03
N ASP A 53 -11.63 -1.88 13.31
CA ASP A 53 -12.40 -1.45 14.47
C ASP A 53 -11.54 -0.55 15.40
N PRO A 54 -11.98 0.71 15.65
CA PRO A 54 -11.28 1.62 16.56
C PRO A 54 -11.27 1.15 18.03
N GLN A 55 -12.19 0.28 18.44
CA GLN A 55 -12.31 -0.23 19.81
C GLN A 55 -11.56 -1.56 20.04
N ALA A 56 -11.11 -2.24 18.98
CA ALA A 56 -10.41 -3.50 19.12
C ALA A 56 -9.14 -3.37 19.98
N ALA A 57 -8.71 -4.45 20.64
CA ALA A 57 -7.38 -4.47 21.24
C ALA A 57 -6.30 -4.47 20.15
N VAL A 58 -5.17 -3.79 20.39
CA VAL A 58 -4.04 -3.81 19.45
C VAL A 58 -3.06 -4.91 19.86
N ASN A 59 -2.74 -5.80 18.93
CA ASN A 59 -1.75 -6.85 19.16
C ASN A 59 -0.35 -6.22 19.37
N PRO A 60 0.45 -6.64 20.37
CA PRO A 60 1.81 -6.12 20.55
C PRO A 60 2.70 -6.25 19.30
N ARG A 61 2.55 -7.33 18.52
CA ARG A 61 3.25 -7.50 17.23
C ARG A 61 2.82 -6.46 16.20
N CYS A 62 1.54 -6.09 16.20
CA CYS A 62 1.06 -4.99 15.34
C CYS A 62 1.82 -3.70 15.68
N CYS A 63 1.94 -3.35 16.96
CA CYS A 63 2.68 -2.15 17.37
C CYS A 63 4.15 -2.18 16.97
N GLN A 64 4.80 -3.34 17.02
CA GLN A 64 6.18 -3.50 16.57
C GLN A 64 6.35 -3.24 15.07
N GLU A 65 5.48 -3.82 14.24
CA GLU A 65 5.54 -3.64 12.79
C GLU A 65 5.18 -2.20 12.39
N VAL A 66 4.16 -1.62 13.01
CA VAL A 66 3.77 -0.21 12.79
C VAL A 66 4.89 0.74 13.20
N LYS A 67 5.57 0.49 14.34
CA LYS A 67 6.73 1.29 14.76
C LYS A 67 7.87 1.22 13.74
N ARG A 68 8.14 0.02 13.20
CA ARG A 68 9.19 -0.17 12.20
C ARG A 68 8.85 0.53 10.88
N MET A 69 7.63 0.36 10.38
CA MET A 69 7.19 1.00 9.13
C MET A 69 7.04 2.52 9.28
N GLY A 70 6.64 3.00 10.47
CA GLY A 70 6.50 4.42 10.78
C GLY A 70 7.79 5.23 10.67
N GLN A 71 8.97 4.58 10.65
CA GLN A 71 10.25 5.23 10.39
C GLN A 71 10.38 5.72 8.93
N ASN A 72 9.61 5.14 8.01
CA ASN A 72 9.48 5.60 6.64
C ASN A 72 8.00 5.88 6.34
N PRO A 73 7.51 7.11 6.60
CA PRO A 73 6.10 7.45 6.42
C PRO A 73 5.61 7.30 4.96
N SER A 74 6.51 7.44 3.98
CA SER A 74 6.18 7.22 2.57
C SER A 74 5.87 5.75 2.29
N CYS A 75 6.73 4.84 2.77
CA CYS A 75 6.46 3.41 2.65
C CYS A 75 5.21 3.00 3.44
N LEU A 76 5.04 3.49 4.67
CA LEU A 76 3.85 3.19 5.47
C LEU A 76 2.57 3.65 4.75
N CYS A 77 2.61 4.82 4.09
CA CYS A 77 1.50 5.30 3.28
C CYS A 77 1.21 4.39 2.09
N ALA A 78 2.25 4.00 1.33
CA ALA A 78 2.10 3.09 0.20
C ALA A 78 1.52 1.73 0.64
N VAL A 79 1.92 1.24 1.81
CA VAL A 79 1.36 0.01 2.42
C VAL A 79 -0.11 0.17 2.77
N LEU A 80 -0.50 1.29 3.39
CA LEU A 80 -1.90 1.55 3.75
C LEU A 80 -2.82 1.66 2.52
N LEU A 81 -2.30 2.18 1.41
CA LEU A 81 -3.03 2.36 0.15
C LEU A 81 -2.88 1.19 -0.83
N SER A 82 -2.16 0.14 -0.44
CA SER A 82 -1.91 -1.04 -1.28
C SER A 82 -3.19 -1.85 -1.49
N ASP A 83 -3.27 -2.61 -2.58
CA ASP A 83 -4.46 -3.43 -2.86
C ASP A 83 -4.63 -4.56 -1.87
N THR A 84 -3.51 -5.09 -1.35
CA THR A 84 -3.50 -6.05 -0.24
C THR A 84 -4.18 -5.47 1.00
N ALA A 85 -3.84 -4.25 1.42
CA ALA A 85 -4.48 -3.61 2.57
C ALA A 85 -5.99 -3.39 2.34
N LYS A 86 -6.38 -2.92 1.13
CA LYS A 86 -7.80 -2.76 0.76
C LYS A 86 -8.55 -4.09 0.81
N SER A 87 -7.98 -5.15 0.22
CA SER A 87 -8.61 -6.48 0.20
C SER A 87 -8.73 -7.10 1.59
N ALA A 88 -7.83 -6.76 2.51
CA ALA A 88 -7.89 -7.16 3.91
C ALA A 88 -8.92 -6.34 4.72
N GLY A 89 -9.66 -5.43 4.08
CA GLY A 89 -10.69 -4.61 4.71
C GLY A 89 -10.13 -3.50 5.62
N VAL A 90 -8.85 -3.13 5.47
CA VAL A 90 -8.24 -2.06 6.24
C VAL A 90 -8.99 -0.75 5.98
N LYS A 91 -9.44 -0.08 7.05
CA LYS A 91 -10.07 1.25 6.97
C LYS A 91 -9.02 2.29 7.30
N PRO A 92 -8.57 3.13 6.34
CA PRO A 92 -7.53 4.13 6.59
C PRO A 92 -7.83 5.02 7.80
N GLU A 93 -9.08 5.47 7.96
CA GLU A 93 -9.52 6.35 9.04
C GLU A 93 -9.38 5.72 10.44
N VAL A 94 -9.46 4.39 10.52
CA VAL A 94 -9.24 3.64 11.76
C VAL A 94 -7.75 3.30 11.91
N ALA A 95 -7.11 2.86 10.83
CA ALA A 95 -5.70 2.45 10.83
C ALA A 95 -4.75 3.58 11.25
N ILE A 96 -5.02 4.84 10.86
CA ILE A 96 -4.22 6.00 11.28
C ILE A 96 -4.23 6.25 12.80
N THR A 97 -5.16 5.63 13.54
CA THR A 97 -5.23 5.73 15.00
C THR A 97 -4.33 4.71 15.72
N ILE A 98 -3.89 3.66 15.02
CA ILE A 98 -3.09 2.58 15.59
C ILE A 98 -1.77 3.09 16.22
N PRO A 99 -0.98 3.97 15.57
CA PRO A 99 0.25 4.48 16.20
C PRO A 99 0.01 5.15 17.55
N LYS A 100 -1.13 5.85 17.71
CA LYS A 100 -1.53 6.46 18.99
C LYS A 100 -1.91 5.40 20.02
N ARG A 101 -2.70 4.39 19.63
CA ARG A 101 -3.08 3.26 20.51
C ARG A 101 -1.88 2.42 20.93
N CYS A 102 -0.85 2.35 20.09
CA CYS A 102 0.44 1.72 20.39
C CYS A 102 1.41 2.59 21.18
N ASN A 103 1.03 3.84 21.52
CA ASN A 103 1.88 4.80 22.23
C ASN A 103 3.29 5.00 21.59
N ILE A 104 3.34 5.11 20.26
CA ILE A 104 4.60 5.35 19.53
C ILE A 104 4.96 6.84 19.66
N ALA A 105 6.15 7.15 20.17
CA ALA A 105 6.60 8.52 20.42
C ALA A 105 6.95 9.28 19.11
N ASP A 106 7.80 8.70 18.26
CA ASP A 106 8.29 9.29 17.00
C ASP A 106 7.32 9.08 15.83
N ARG A 107 6.04 9.39 16.04
CA ARG A 107 4.94 8.82 15.25
C ARG A 107 4.59 9.50 13.93
N PRO A 108 5.52 9.99 13.11
CA PRO A 108 5.39 11.19 12.24
C PRO A 108 4.23 12.18 12.61
N VAL A 109 4.33 13.51 12.48
CA VAL A 109 3.15 14.42 12.66
C VAL A 109 2.99 15.33 11.41
N GLY A 110 1.78 15.57 10.89
CA GLY A 110 1.45 16.23 9.60
C GLY A 110 1.53 15.49 8.23
N TYR A 111 1.77 14.18 8.10
CA TYR A 111 2.06 13.49 6.82
C TYR A 111 0.80 13.10 6.07
N ARG A 112 0.68 13.57 4.84
CA ARG A 112 -0.48 13.33 3.96
C ARG A 112 -0.31 12.05 3.16
N CYS A 113 -1.31 11.19 3.24
CA CYS A 113 -1.38 9.90 2.57
C CYS A 113 -2.71 9.74 1.85
N GLY A 114 -2.73 9.83 0.51
CA GLY A 114 -3.95 9.60 -0.29
C GLY A 114 -5.15 10.48 0.09
N GLY A 115 -4.91 11.71 0.56
CA GLY A 115 -5.95 12.61 1.06
C GLY A 115 -6.25 12.50 2.56
N HIS A 116 -5.70 11.50 3.26
CA HIS A 116 -5.77 11.37 4.72
C HIS A 116 -4.44 11.79 5.35
N GLU A 117 -4.47 12.74 6.29
CA GLU A 117 -3.30 12.97 7.14
C GLU A 117 -3.16 11.78 8.10
N LEU A 118 -2.05 11.05 7.99
CA LEU A 118 -1.61 10.13 9.03
C LEU A 118 -1.67 10.90 10.37
N TYR A 119 -2.06 10.24 11.47
CA TYR A 119 -1.99 10.73 12.88
C TYR A 119 -2.50 12.16 13.19
N THR A 120 -3.47 12.70 12.46
CA THR A 120 -4.07 14.00 12.76
C THR A 120 -4.45 14.10 14.25
N ALA A 121 -3.83 15.03 14.97
CA ALA A 121 -4.35 15.51 16.23
C ALA A 121 -5.67 16.22 15.90
N LEU A 122 -6.79 15.51 16.07
CA LEU A 122 -8.17 16.03 16.12
C LEU A 122 -8.34 17.45 15.54
N LYS A 123 -8.43 17.54 14.21
CA LYS A 123 -9.27 18.54 13.55
C LYS A 123 -10.04 17.83 12.45
N ARG A 124 -11.20 17.30 12.81
CA ARG A 124 -12.32 17.09 11.88
C ARG A 124 -13.03 18.45 11.70
N PRO A 125 -13.93 18.65 10.70
CA PRO A 125 -14.25 17.84 9.52
C PRO A 125 -14.44 18.69 8.22
N TRP A 126 -14.54 18.05 7.05
CA TRP A 126 -15.11 18.63 5.80
C TRP A 126 -14.77 20.10 5.47
N GLU A 127 -13.64 20.33 4.80
CA GLU A 127 -13.48 21.42 3.82
C GLU A 127 -12.68 20.92 2.62
#